data_AF-A0A3D6C6W4-F1
#
_entry.id   AF-A0A3D6C6W4-F1
#
_cell.length_a   1.000
_cell.length_b   1.000
_cell.length_c   1.000
_cell.angle_alpha   90.00
_cell.angle_beta   90.00
_cell.angle_gamma   90.00
#
_symmetry.space_group_name_H-M   'P 1'
#
loop_
_entity.id
_entity.type
_entity.pdbx_description
1 polymer ?
#
loop_
_entity_poly.entity_id
_entity_poly.type
_entity_poly.pdbx_seq_one_letter_code
_entity_poly.pdbx_strand_id
1 'polypeptide(L)'
;MSFLKDLVTRSRAKVRKSINCLLGDTHDHYTSFYPGNQSYIIRKIITRLVRKVPLDDHNIEKIQGIAPDSIVVYTCKNKRFFDFLYFHTRMQAQELPFPELAFDLRFFFLLPVKRVCRIILAQMDHLLHHF
;
A
#
# COMPACT_ATOMS: atom_id res chain seq x y z
N MET A 1 -22.95 2.47 41.93
CA MET A 1 -22.91 2.94 40.53
C MET A 1 -21.55 3.49 40.06
N SER A 2 -20.59 3.79 40.96
CA SER A 2 -19.23 4.28 40.61
C SER A 2 -18.30 3.18 40.06
N PHE A 3 -18.28 2.00 40.68
CA PHE A 3 -17.37 0.89 40.32
C PHE A 3 -17.50 0.38 38.88
N LEU A 4 -18.72 0.36 38.33
CA LEU A 4 -18.97 -0.05 36.95
C LEU A 4 -18.38 0.97 35.95
N LYS A 5 -18.38 2.27 36.28
CA LYS A 5 -17.80 3.31 35.44
C LYS A 5 -16.27 3.20 35.39
N ASP A 6 -15.64 2.90 36.52
CA ASP A 6 -14.18 2.69 36.62
C ASP A 6 -13.71 1.42 35.90
N LEU A 7 -14.52 0.36 35.91
CA LEU A 7 -14.20 -0.86 35.18
C LEU A 7 -14.26 -0.63 33.66
N VAL A 8 -15.26 0.14 33.21
CA VAL A 8 -15.44 0.51 31.80
C VAL A 8 -14.34 1.43 31.31
N THR A 9 -13.91 2.42 32.10
CA THR A 9 -12.79 3.32 31.73
C THR A 9 -11.44 2.59 31.69
N ARG A 10 -11.16 1.68 32.65
CA ARG A 10 -9.94 0.85 32.62
C ARG A 10 -9.90 -0.11 31.43
N SER A 11 -11.04 -0.70 31.09
CA SER A 11 -11.20 -1.54 29.90
C SER A 11 -10.91 -0.75 28.62
N ARG A 12 -11.54 0.43 28.47
CA ARG A 12 -11.30 1.34 27.34
C ARG A 12 -9.84 1.77 27.21
N ALA A 13 -9.17 2.09 28.32
CA ALA A 13 -7.76 2.49 28.29
C ALA A 13 -6.83 1.35 27.84
N LYS A 14 -7.09 0.11 28.25
CA LYS A 14 -6.34 -1.06 27.77
C LYS A 14 -6.56 -1.32 26.29
N VAL A 15 -7.81 -1.24 25.84
CA VAL A 15 -8.16 -1.38 24.41
C VAL A 15 -7.44 -0.33 23.57
N ARG A 16 -7.46 0.93 24.00
CA ARG A 16 -6.78 2.04 23.31
C ARG A 16 -5.25 1.85 23.24
N LYS A 17 -4.63 1.38 24.32
CA LYS A 17 -3.19 1.08 24.35
C LYS A 17 -2.84 -0.07 23.40
N SER A 18 -3.68 -1.09 23.31
CA SER A 18 -3.51 -2.20 22.36
C SER A 18 -3.70 -1.75 20.91
N ILE A 19 -4.68 -0.90 20.63
CA ILE A 19 -4.94 -0.33 19.29
C ILE A 19 -3.74 0.52 18.83
N ASN A 20 -3.23 1.42 19.68
CA ASN A 20 -2.05 2.23 19.35
C ASN A 20 -0.81 1.37 19.10
N CYS A 21 -0.59 0.33 19.91
CA CYS A 21 0.50 -0.62 19.73
C CYS A 21 0.37 -1.40 18.40
N LEU A 22 -0.85 -1.80 18.02
CA LEU A 22 -1.13 -2.50 16.76
C LEU A 22 -0.98 -1.61 15.53
N LEU A 23 -1.33 -0.33 15.64
CA LEU A 23 -1.15 0.69 14.59
C LEU A 23 0.31 1.09 14.41
N GLY A 24 1.16 0.91 15.43
CA GLY A 24 2.58 1.24 15.36
C GLY A 24 2.82 2.74 15.23
N ASP A 25 2.06 3.54 15.98
CA ASP A 25 2.14 5.01 16.12
C ASP A 25 2.17 5.84 14.81
N THR A 26 1.86 5.23 13.67
CA THR A 26 1.86 5.89 12.37
C THR A 26 0.45 5.93 11.81
N HIS A 27 -0.15 7.12 11.73
CA HIS A 27 -1.50 7.31 11.18
C HIS A 27 -1.50 7.51 9.66
N ASP A 28 -0.32 7.63 9.05
CA ASP A 28 -0.14 7.84 7.61
C ASP A 28 -0.21 6.50 6.86
N HIS A 29 -1.41 5.95 6.77
CA HIS A 29 -1.69 4.74 6.02
C HIS A 29 -2.36 5.07 4.69
N TYR A 30 -1.55 5.48 3.71
CA TYR A 30 -2.02 5.73 2.36
C TYR A 30 -2.27 4.43 1.60
N THR A 31 -3.47 4.31 1.05
CA THR A 31 -3.85 3.19 0.16
C THR A 31 -3.23 3.29 -1.23
N SER A 32 -2.58 4.42 -1.54
CA SER A 32 -1.98 4.78 -2.83
C SER A 32 -0.48 4.50 -2.92
N PHE A 33 0.13 3.99 -1.84
CA PHE A 33 1.53 3.62 -1.81
C PHE A 33 1.69 2.10 -1.89
N TYR A 34 2.35 1.63 -2.95
CA TYR A 34 2.60 0.23 -3.24
C TYR A 34 4.11 -0.07 -3.23
N PRO A 35 4.69 -0.37 -2.05
CA PRO A 35 6.13 -0.57 -1.88
C PRO A 35 6.66 -1.91 -2.42
N GLY A 36 5.86 -2.69 -3.15
CA GLY A 36 6.26 -4.00 -3.67
C GLY A 36 6.52 -5.09 -2.61
N ASN A 37 6.39 -4.79 -1.30
CA ASN A 37 6.65 -5.70 -0.17
C ASN A 37 5.51 -6.69 0.13
N GLN A 38 4.80 -7.10 -0.92
CA GLN A 38 3.67 -8.01 -0.84
C GLN A 38 4.09 -9.43 -0.45
N SER A 39 3.12 -10.20 0.06
CA SER A 39 3.28 -11.63 0.32
C SER A 39 3.74 -12.38 -0.94
N TYR A 40 4.66 -13.34 -0.76
CA TYR A 40 5.24 -14.14 -1.85
C TYR A 40 4.20 -14.75 -2.81
N ILE A 41 3.05 -15.18 -2.28
CA ILE A 41 1.94 -15.75 -3.05
C ILE A 41 1.36 -14.72 -4.02
N ILE A 42 1.03 -13.53 -3.52
CA ILE A 42 0.45 -12.44 -4.30
C ILE A 42 1.46 -12.03 -5.38
N ARG A 43 2.76 -11.94 -5.03
CA ARG A 43 3.83 -11.65 -5.99
C ARG A 43 3.83 -12.62 -7.15
N LYS A 44 3.77 -13.92 -6.85
CA LYS A 44 3.78 -14.96 -7.87
C LYS A 44 2.56 -14.90 -8.79
N ILE A 45 1.37 -14.61 -8.25
CA ILE A 45 0.13 -14.44 -9.04
C ILE A 45 0.27 -13.25 -9.98
N ILE A 46 0.72 -12.12 -9.45
CA ILE A 46 0.88 -10.87 -10.20
C ILE A 46 1.91 -11.02 -11.31
N THR A 47 3.09 -11.56 -10.98
CA THR A 47 4.14 -11.82 -11.97
C THR A 47 3.62 -12.72 -13.10
N ARG A 48 2.79 -13.72 -12.79
CA ARG A 48 2.18 -14.59 -13.80
C ARG A 48 1.18 -13.85 -14.70
N LEU A 49 0.36 -12.96 -14.16
CA LEU A 49 -0.60 -12.16 -14.92
C LEU A 49 0.11 -11.15 -15.85
N VAL A 50 1.14 -10.48 -15.32
CA VAL A 50 1.89 -9.41 -16.00
C VAL A 50 2.84 -9.94 -17.07
N ARG A 51 3.35 -11.18 -16.94
CA ARG A 51 4.34 -11.76 -17.86
C ARG A 51 3.89 -11.79 -19.33
N LYS A 52 2.59 -11.85 -19.61
CA LYS A 52 2.06 -11.99 -20.98
C LYS A 52 1.96 -10.68 -21.76
N VAL A 53 2.12 -9.53 -21.12
CA VAL A 53 2.02 -8.25 -21.80
C VAL A 53 3.41 -7.86 -22.33
N PRO A 54 3.54 -7.55 -23.63
CA PRO A 54 4.80 -7.07 -24.22
C PRO A 54 5.05 -5.62 -23.82
N LEU A 55 6.30 -5.29 -23.49
CA LEU A 55 6.77 -3.92 -23.30
C LEU A 55 7.63 -3.57 -24.52
N ASP A 56 7.53 -2.32 -24.95
CA ASP A 56 8.39 -1.81 -26.01
C ASP A 56 9.76 -1.46 -25.43
N ASP A 57 10.76 -2.26 -25.78
CA ASP A 57 12.13 -2.18 -25.26
C ASP A 57 12.78 -0.81 -25.54
N HIS A 58 12.36 -0.12 -26.61
CA HIS A 58 12.86 1.22 -26.95
C HIS A 58 12.55 2.28 -25.88
N ASN A 59 11.46 2.12 -25.13
CA ASN A 59 11.12 3.05 -24.04
C ASN A 59 11.90 2.72 -22.76
N ILE A 60 12.30 1.46 -22.58
CA ILE A 60 13.07 0.99 -21.42
C ILE A 60 14.50 1.56 -21.49
N GLU A 61 15.13 1.54 -22.66
CA GLU A 61 16.46 2.12 -22.87
C GLU A 61 16.52 3.61 -22.52
N LYS A 62 15.46 4.37 -22.83
CA LYS A 62 15.37 5.79 -22.46
C LYS A 62 15.34 5.99 -20.95
N ILE A 63 14.71 5.08 -20.20
CA ILE A 63 14.63 5.13 -18.75
C ILE A 63 15.97 4.74 -18.12
N GLN A 64 16.69 3.77 -18.71
CA GLN A 64 18.02 3.38 -18.26
C GLN A 64 19.06 4.50 -18.36
N GLY A 65 18.92 5.39 -19.36
CA GLY A 65 19.80 6.54 -19.53
C GLY A 65 19.56 7.69 -18.55
N ILE A 66 18.56 7.59 -17.67
CA ILE A 66 18.22 8.63 -16.71
C ILE A 66 19.19 8.59 -15.51
N ALA A 67 19.58 9.76 -15.01
CA ALA A 67 20.45 9.85 -13.85
C ALA A 67 19.83 9.20 -12.59
N PRO A 68 20.62 8.49 -11.77
CA PRO A 68 20.12 7.72 -10.62
C PRO A 68 19.43 8.57 -9.55
N ASP A 69 19.80 9.85 -9.41
CA ASP A 69 19.24 10.77 -8.40
C ASP A 69 18.01 11.55 -8.90
N SER A 70 17.50 11.24 -10.09
CA SER A 70 16.36 11.97 -10.63
C SER A 70 15.02 11.33 -10.25
N ILE A 71 14.00 12.17 -10.09
CA ILE A 71 12.64 11.73 -9.77
C ILE A 71 11.92 11.39 -11.08
N VAL A 72 11.63 10.12 -11.30
CA VAL A 72 10.90 9.66 -12.49
C VAL A 72 9.40 9.66 -12.21
N VAL A 73 8.65 10.47 -12.98
CA VAL A 73 7.19 10.53 -12.88
C VAL A 73 6.57 9.85 -14.11
N TYR A 74 5.86 8.75 -13.86
CA TYR A 74 5.15 8.01 -14.91
C TYR A 74 3.73 8.55 -15.09
N THR A 75 3.39 8.93 -16.31
CA THR A 75 2.04 9.39 -16.67
C THR A 75 1.37 8.37 -17.58
N CYS A 76 0.19 7.88 -17.18
CA CYS A 76 -0.62 6.97 -17.98
C CYS A 76 -1.89 7.68 -18.47
N LYS A 77 -2.25 7.51 -19.75
CA LYS A 77 -3.51 8.05 -20.31
C LYS A 77 -4.74 7.50 -19.59
N ASN A 78 -4.71 6.20 -19.26
CA ASN A 78 -5.76 5.53 -18.51
C ASN A 78 -5.22 5.12 -17.13
N LYS A 79 -5.91 5.55 -16.07
CA LYS A 79 -5.61 5.11 -14.70
C LYS A 79 -6.17 3.70 -14.49
N ARG A 80 -5.44 2.67 -14.91
CA ARG A 80 -5.80 1.27 -14.62
C ARG A 80 -4.84 0.65 -13.63
N PHE A 81 -5.43 -0.09 -12.71
CA PHE A 81 -4.72 -0.85 -11.69
C PHE A 81 -3.70 -1.83 -12.29
N PHE A 82 -4.12 -2.55 -13.34
CA PHE A 82 -3.27 -3.51 -14.04
C PHE A 82 -2.08 -2.85 -14.73
N ASP A 83 -2.26 -1.66 -15.29
CA ASP A 83 -1.17 -0.93 -15.97
C ASP A 83 -0.08 -0.56 -14.96
N PHE A 84 -0.47 -0.01 -13.79
CA PHE A 84 0.48 0.26 -12.71
C PHE A 84 1.24 -1.00 -12.30
N LEU A 85 0.51 -2.09 -12.07
CA LEU A 85 1.10 -3.33 -11.61
C LEU A 85 2.05 -3.96 -12.61
N TYR A 86 1.69 -3.83 -13.89
CA TYR A 86 2.49 -4.22 -15.02
C TYR A 86 3.83 -3.49 -15.05
N PHE A 87 3.81 -2.16 -15.04
CA PHE A 87 5.02 -1.33 -15.05
C PHE A 87 5.88 -1.58 -13.80
N HIS A 88 5.26 -1.61 -12.62
CA HIS A 88 5.96 -1.88 -11.37
C HIS A 88 6.73 -3.22 -11.41
N THR A 89 6.06 -4.31 -11.81
CA THR A 89 6.65 -5.65 -11.81
C THR A 89 7.78 -5.77 -12.84
N ARG A 90 7.62 -5.15 -14.01
CA ARG A 90 8.61 -5.20 -15.10
C ARG A 90 9.85 -4.37 -14.80
N MET A 91 9.66 -3.14 -14.31
CA MET A 91 10.78 -2.28 -13.90
C MET A 91 11.53 -2.89 -12.72
N GLN A 92 10.82 -3.46 -11.75
CA GLN A 92 11.44 -4.19 -10.64
C GLN A 92 12.26 -5.39 -11.11
N ALA A 93 11.80 -6.12 -12.14
CA ALA A 93 12.54 -7.26 -12.68
C ALA A 93 13.80 -6.87 -13.47
N GLN A 94 13.86 -5.63 -13.96
CA GLN A 94 14.98 -5.06 -14.70
C GLN A 94 15.85 -4.12 -13.85
N GLU A 95 15.61 -4.06 -12.53
CA GLU A 95 16.31 -3.17 -11.59
C GLU A 95 16.26 -1.68 -11.98
N LEU A 96 15.17 -1.28 -12.63
CA LEU A 96 14.91 0.08 -13.06
C LEU A 96 14.15 0.86 -11.97
N PRO A 97 14.20 2.20 -11.99
CA PRO A 97 13.28 2.99 -11.18
C PRO A 97 11.85 2.53 -11.48
N PHE A 98 11.12 2.14 -10.44
CA PHE A 98 9.77 1.61 -10.56
C PHE A 98 8.79 2.55 -9.84
N PRO A 99 7.54 2.67 -10.35
CA PRO A 99 6.55 3.47 -9.68
C PRO A 99 6.14 2.80 -8.36
N GLU A 100 6.39 3.49 -7.25
CA GLU A 100 5.93 3.07 -5.91
C GLU A 100 4.61 3.73 -5.52
N LEU A 101 4.36 4.93 -6.05
CA LEU A 101 3.21 5.74 -5.71
C LEU A 101 2.31 5.89 -6.93
N ALA A 102 1.02 5.69 -6.72
CA ALA A 102 0.02 5.84 -7.76
C ALA A 102 -1.07 6.80 -7.30
N PHE A 103 -1.18 7.94 -7.97
CA PHE A 103 -2.23 8.90 -7.68
C PHE A 103 -3.61 8.30 -8.03
N ASP A 104 -4.56 8.42 -7.09
CA ASP A 104 -5.97 8.08 -7.31
C ASP A 104 -6.25 6.57 -7.50
N LEU A 105 -5.27 5.73 -7.17
CA LEU A 105 -5.39 4.27 -7.15
C LEU A 105 -5.43 3.77 -5.70
N ARG A 106 -6.38 2.87 -5.43
CA ARG A 106 -6.56 2.24 -4.12
C ARG A 106 -6.08 0.79 -4.19
N PHE A 107 -4.93 0.48 -3.57
CA PHE A 107 -4.32 -0.85 -3.57
C PHE A 107 -4.92 -1.83 -2.55
N PHE A 108 -6.22 -1.74 -2.25
CA PHE A 108 -6.84 -2.47 -1.12
C PHE A 108 -6.57 -3.99 -1.15
N PHE A 109 -6.66 -4.62 -2.33
CA PHE A 109 -6.41 -6.06 -2.49
C PHE A 109 -4.94 -6.46 -2.54
N LEU A 110 -4.03 -5.52 -2.80
CA LEU A 110 -2.60 -5.78 -3.00
C LEU A 110 -1.74 -5.36 -1.82
N LEU A 111 -2.28 -4.52 -0.93
CA LEU A 111 -1.63 -4.16 0.32
C LEU A 111 -1.46 -5.42 1.19
N PRO A 112 -0.35 -5.53 1.93
CA PRO A 112 -0.18 -6.63 2.87
C PRO A 112 -1.34 -6.62 3.87
N VAL A 113 -1.89 -7.81 4.16
CA VAL A 113 -3.08 -7.98 5.02
C VAL A 113 -2.93 -7.24 6.36
N LYS A 114 -1.71 -7.21 6.92
CA LYS A 114 -1.38 -6.45 8.13
C LYS A 114 -1.73 -4.95 8.00
N ARG A 115 -1.40 -4.33 6.87
CA ARG A 115 -1.64 -2.90 6.60
C ARG A 115 -3.12 -2.63 6.36
N VAL A 116 -3.81 -3.54 5.67
CA VAL A 116 -5.28 -3.47 5.49
C VAL A 116 -5.98 -3.57 6.85
N CYS A 117 -5.60 -4.52 7.71
CA CYS A 117 -6.14 -4.62 9.06
C CYS A 117 -5.92 -3.35 9.88
N ARG A 118 -4.73 -2.73 9.80
CA ARG A 118 -4.46 -1.44 10.46
C ARG A 118 -5.37 -0.33 9.96
N ILE A 119 -5.55 -0.21 8.64
CA ILE A 119 -6.44 0.80 8.04
C ILE A 119 -7.89 0.59 8.52
N ILE A 120 -8.37 -0.65 8.54
CA ILE A 120 -9.73 -0.98 9.02
C ILE A 120 -9.86 -0.65 10.50
N LEU A 121 -8.87 -1.02 11.33
CA LEU A 121 -8.87 -0.72 12.76
C LEU A 121 -8.90 0.79 13.03
N ALA A 122 -8.10 1.58 12.28
CA ALA A 122 -8.12 3.03 12.39
C ALA A 122 -9.48 3.64 12.01
N GLN A 123 -10.10 3.13 10.94
CA GLN A 123 -11.43 3.57 10.51
C GLN A 123 -12.52 3.18 11.52
N MET A 124 -12.45 1.98 12.10
CA MET A 124 -13.37 1.54 13.15
C MET A 124 -13.23 2.36 14.43
N ASP A 125 -12.00 2.67 14.86
CA ASP A 125 -11.74 3.52 16.03
C ASP A 125 -12.32 4.92 15.82
N HIS A 126 -12.10 5.51 14.65
CA HIS A 126 -12.67 6.81 14.28
C HIS A 126 -14.21 6.78 14.28
N LEU A 127 -14.84 5.74 13.72
CA LEU A 127 -16.30 5.61 13.71
C LEU A 127 -16.86 5.45 15.12
N LEU A 128 -16.24 4.63 15.98
CA LEU A 128 -16.68 4.41 17.36
C LEU A 128 -16.46 5.60 18.29
N HIS A 129 -15.56 6.52 17.95
CA HIS A 129 -15.31 7.73 18.72
C HIS A 129 -16.17 8.92 18.24
N HIS A 130 -16.76 8.84 17.04
CA HIS A 130 -17.61 9.89 16.47
C HIS A 130 -19.12 9.59 16.55
N PHE A 131 -19.52 8.36 16.86
CA PHE A 131 -20.89 7.95 17.22
C PHE A 131 -21.03 7.77 18.73
#